data_AF-A0A4R6WQJ7-F1
#
_entry.id   AF-A0A4R6WQJ7-F1
#
_cell.length_a   1.000
_cell.length_b   1.000
_cell.length_c   1.000
_cell.angle_alpha   90.00
_cell.angle_beta   90.00
_cell.angle_gamma   90.00
#
_symmetry.space_group_name_H-M   'P 1'
#
loop_
_entity.id
_entity.type
_entity.pdbx_description
1 polymer ?
#
loop_
_entity_poly.entity_id
_entity_poly.type
_entity_poly.pdbx_seq_one_letter_code
_entity_poly.pdbx_strand_id
1 'polypeptide(L)'
;MLLSNGKMSNLLGLLVVIAALLHPDPLRAESQLLNVSYDPTREFYQAYNAAFATHWQALTGESVTVNTSHGGSGKQARSVIEGLPADVVTLALAQDIDEIHAKADLLPADWQQRLPHNSTPYTSTIVFLVRSGNPRQIRDWSDLIRDDVAVITPNPKTSGGARWNYLAAWSWALAQSGGSAETARDFVQELFRHVPVLDTGARGATLTFTQRGIGDVLLAWENEAMLAIQELGANSFEIVVPSISILAEPPVALLDRNVDARGTRKLAQAYLEYLYAPESQELAAQHFYRPRDPAIASKHAATFPAVQLFTIEDVFGGWAQAQAAHFAAGGIFDQIYQPAD
;
A
#
# COMPACT_ATOMS: atom_id res chain seq x y z
N MET A 1 20.22 1.05 92.78
CA MET A 1 20.15 2.48 92.45
C MET A 1 21.51 2.88 91.91
N LEU A 2 21.59 3.27 90.63
CA LEU A 2 22.68 4.03 89.95
C LEU A 2 24.07 3.34 89.95
N LEU A 3 24.95 3.35 88.95
CA LEU A 3 25.08 3.83 87.58
C LEU A 3 26.43 3.23 87.12
N SER A 4 26.63 2.98 85.82
CA SER A 4 27.82 3.42 85.05
C SER A 4 28.29 2.44 83.98
N ASN A 5 28.29 2.99 82.77
CA ASN A 5 28.89 2.50 81.53
C ASN A 5 30.40 2.22 81.65
N GLY A 6 30.92 1.35 80.76
CA GLY A 6 32.36 1.26 80.53
C GLY A 6 32.84 0.26 79.48
N LYS A 7 32.76 0.64 78.20
CA LYS A 7 33.74 0.41 77.11
C LYS A 7 33.90 -0.97 76.45
N MET A 8 33.42 -1.00 75.20
CA MET A 8 34.04 -1.50 73.96
C MET A 8 35.50 -1.99 74.02
N SER A 9 35.75 -3.18 73.44
CA SER A 9 36.89 -3.38 72.54
C SER A 9 36.50 -4.29 71.37
N ASN A 10 36.90 -3.84 70.18
CA ASN A 10 36.70 -4.45 68.86
C ASN A 10 37.52 -5.74 68.69
N LEU A 11 37.03 -6.69 67.90
CA LEU A 11 37.92 -7.38 66.95
C LEU A 11 37.19 -7.84 65.68
N LEU A 12 37.76 -7.32 64.58
CA LEU A 12 37.51 -7.49 63.15
C LEU A 12 36.94 -8.84 62.68
N GLY A 13 35.82 -8.77 61.94
CA GLY A 13 35.43 -9.75 60.92
C GLY A 13 35.73 -9.19 59.53
N LEU A 14 36.60 -9.87 58.79
CA LEU A 14 37.01 -9.55 57.42
C LEU A 14 35.85 -9.81 56.45
N LEU A 15 35.29 -8.75 55.86
CA LEU A 15 34.26 -8.82 54.81
C LEU A 15 34.94 -8.71 53.44
N VAL A 16 35.05 -9.85 52.74
CA VAL A 16 35.43 -9.89 51.33
C VAL A 16 34.19 -9.48 50.53
N VAL A 17 34.16 -8.23 50.07
CA VAL A 17 33.16 -7.75 49.12
C VAL A 17 33.59 -8.18 47.72
N ILE A 18 32.95 -9.23 47.19
CA ILE A 18 33.00 -9.54 45.76
C ILE A 18 32.17 -8.46 45.06
N ALA A 19 32.83 -7.44 44.53
CA ALA A 19 32.19 -6.48 43.64
C ALA A 19 31.88 -7.19 42.31
N ALA A 20 30.66 -7.69 42.17
CA ALA A 20 30.14 -8.09 40.87
C ALA A 20 30.12 -6.84 39.98
N LEU A 21 30.99 -6.82 38.97
CA LEU A 21 30.95 -5.86 37.86
C LEU A 21 29.65 -6.09 37.09
N LEU A 22 28.56 -5.49 37.57
CA LEU A 22 27.38 -5.20 36.77
C LEU A 22 27.85 -4.27 35.66
N HIS A 23 28.16 -4.84 34.50
CA HIS A 23 28.28 -4.05 33.28
C HIS A 23 26.86 -3.56 33.00
N PRO A 24 26.59 -2.24 33.03
CA PRO A 24 25.32 -1.77 32.52
C PRO A 24 25.28 -2.16 31.05
N ASP A 25 24.34 -3.02 30.66
CA ASP A 25 24.02 -3.20 29.25
C ASP A 25 23.77 -1.79 28.70
N PRO A 26 24.50 -1.36 27.65
CA PRO A 26 24.23 -0.08 27.05
C PRO A 26 22.77 -0.11 26.63
N LEU A 27 21.95 0.82 27.15
CA LEU A 27 20.61 1.10 26.66
C LEU A 27 20.74 1.34 25.16
N ARG A 28 20.54 0.30 24.35
CA ARG A 28 20.58 0.37 22.90
C ARG A 28 19.42 1.25 22.49
N ALA A 29 19.74 2.39 21.89
CA ALA A 29 18.74 3.29 21.35
C ALA A 29 17.81 2.49 20.42
N GLU A 30 16.50 2.65 20.63
CA GLU A 30 15.48 2.01 19.80
C GLU A 30 15.68 2.45 18.34
N SER A 31 15.85 1.48 17.44
CA SER A 31 16.06 1.79 16.03
C SER A 31 14.74 2.22 15.41
N GLN A 32 14.75 3.29 14.60
CA GLN A 32 13.54 3.82 13.98
C GLN A 32 13.59 3.68 12.46
N LEU A 33 12.50 3.17 11.89
CA LEU A 33 12.25 3.19 10.44
C LEU A 33 11.08 4.11 10.10
N LEU A 34 11.15 4.74 8.94
CA LEU A 34 10.05 5.43 8.28
C LEU A 34 9.70 4.71 6.98
N ASN A 35 8.51 4.13 6.94
CA ASN A 35 7.88 3.61 5.73
C ASN A 35 6.93 4.67 5.15
N VAL A 36 7.20 5.12 3.92
CA VAL A 36 6.27 5.96 3.18
C VAL A 36 5.44 5.07 2.24
N SER A 37 4.16 4.94 2.55
CA SER A 37 3.24 4.01 1.91
C SER A 37 2.06 4.69 1.21
N TYR A 38 1.35 3.93 0.36
CA TYR A 38 0.10 4.38 -0.26
C TYR A 38 -1.12 4.23 0.68
N ASP A 39 -2.25 4.79 0.27
CA ASP A 39 -3.36 5.14 1.16
C ASP A 39 -4.08 4.00 1.91
N PRO A 40 -4.40 2.84 1.28
CA PRO A 40 -5.22 1.78 1.87
C PRO A 40 -4.40 0.73 2.66
N THR A 41 -3.11 0.93 2.86
CA THR A 41 -2.23 -0.05 3.52
C THR A 41 -2.15 0.15 5.04
N ARG A 42 -3.00 0.99 5.62
CA ARG A 42 -2.95 1.43 7.02
C ARG A 42 -3.05 0.26 7.98
N GLU A 43 -4.08 -0.55 7.82
CA GLU A 43 -4.39 -1.68 8.69
C GLU A 43 -3.35 -2.79 8.51
N PHE A 44 -2.93 -3.04 7.27
CA PHE A 44 -1.87 -4.01 6.96
C PHE A 44 -0.54 -3.62 7.61
N TYR A 45 -0.07 -2.39 7.41
CA TYR A 45 1.22 -1.98 7.99
C TYR A 45 1.16 -1.86 9.51
N GLN A 46 0.01 -1.60 10.12
CA GLN A 46 -0.12 -1.69 11.57
C GLN A 46 0.17 -3.12 12.08
N ALA A 47 -0.47 -4.13 11.49
CA ALA A 47 -0.27 -5.53 11.86
C ALA A 47 1.14 -6.02 11.50
N TYR A 48 1.59 -5.70 10.28
CA TYR A 48 2.90 -6.09 9.77
C TYR A 48 4.05 -5.46 10.57
N ASN A 49 3.96 -4.18 10.95
CA ASN A 49 4.99 -3.53 11.76
C ASN A 49 5.13 -4.19 13.14
N ALA A 50 4.02 -4.60 13.76
CA ALA A 50 4.05 -5.31 15.03
C ALA A 50 4.68 -6.72 14.91
N ALA A 51 4.32 -7.46 13.85
CA ALA A 51 4.91 -8.75 13.55
C ALA A 51 6.42 -8.64 13.28
N PHE A 52 6.83 -7.70 12.42
CA PHE A 52 8.24 -7.46 12.13
C PHE A 52 9.03 -7.04 13.38
N ALA A 53 8.49 -6.16 14.22
CA ALA A 53 9.18 -5.76 15.45
C ALA A 53 9.43 -6.95 16.38
N THR A 54 8.45 -7.84 16.51
CA THR A 54 8.57 -9.09 17.28
C THR A 54 9.63 -10.01 16.68
N HIS A 55 9.58 -10.21 15.35
CA HIS A 55 10.55 -11.01 14.60
C HIS A 55 11.98 -10.48 14.76
N TRP A 56 12.16 -9.17 14.61
CA TRP A 56 13.46 -8.50 14.70
C TRP A 56 14.05 -8.58 16.10
N GLN A 57 13.24 -8.35 17.13
CA GLN A 57 13.64 -8.48 18.53
C GLN A 57 14.07 -9.91 18.86
N ALA A 58 13.33 -10.92 18.37
CA ALA A 58 13.68 -12.32 18.56
C ALA A 58 14.98 -12.71 17.84
N LEU A 59 15.22 -12.15 16.64
CA LEU A 59 16.40 -12.47 15.83
C LEU A 59 17.68 -11.76 16.33
N THR A 60 17.56 -10.53 16.82
CA THR A 60 18.72 -9.65 17.05
C THR A 60 18.88 -9.17 18.49
N GLY A 61 17.83 -9.28 19.30
CA GLY A 61 17.76 -8.65 20.61
C GLY A 61 17.53 -7.13 20.56
N GLU A 62 17.36 -6.53 19.37
CA GLU A 62 17.17 -5.09 19.19
C GLU A 62 15.69 -4.74 19.03
N SER A 63 15.24 -3.68 19.71
CA SER A 63 13.89 -3.14 19.54
C SER A 63 13.84 -2.16 18.38
N VAL A 64 12.73 -2.21 17.63
CA VAL A 64 12.48 -1.32 16.49
C VAL A 64 11.10 -0.69 16.59
N THR A 65 11.02 0.60 16.30
CA THR A 65 9.77 1.31 15.99
C THR A 65 9.72 1.60 14.50
N VAL A 66 8.61 1.23 13.85
CA VAL A 66 8.34 1.56 12.45
C VAL A 66 7.21 2.56 12.38
N ASN A 67 7.52 3.77 11.90
CA ASN A 67 6.54 4.80 11.60
C ASN A 67 6.09 4.66 10.15
N THR A 68 4.78 4.78 9.90
CA THR A 68 4.23 4.72 8.54
C THR A 68 3.49 6.01 8.19
N SER A 69 3.74 6.53 6.99
CA SER A 69 2.97 7.64 6.39
C SER A 69 2.13 7.12 5.23
N HIS A 70 0.87 7.55 5.12
CA HIS A 70 -0.08 7.07 4.12
C HIS A 70 -0.76 8.22 3.37
N GLY A 71 -0.92 8.04 2.06
CA GLY A 71 -1.68 8.93 1.20
C GLY A 71 -1.72 8.48 -0.25
N GLY A 72 -2.23 9.32 -1.15
CA GLY A 72 -2.16 9.05 -2.58
C GLY A 72 -0.72 8.78 -3.03
N SER A 73 -0.48 7.62 -3.67
CA SER A 73 0.87 7.12 -3.97
C SER A 73 1.79 8.12 -4.69
N GLY A 74 1.27 8.84 -5.70
CA GLY A 74 2.04 9.87 -6.40
C GLY A 74 2.34 11.09 -5.52
N LYS A 75 1.48 11.43 -4.56
CA LYS A 75 1.75 12.48 -3.56
C LYS A 75 2.82 12.04 -2.56
N GLN A 76 2.81 10.77 -2.14
CA GLN A 76 3.81 10.19 -1.24
C GLN A 76 5.19 10.09 -1.90
N ALA A 77 5.26 9.73 -3.19
CA ALA A 77 6.51 9.79 -3.95
C ALA A 77 7.06 11.23 -4.03
N ARG A 78 6.19 12.22 -4.28
CA ARG A 78 6.60 13.63 -4.28
C ARG A 78 7.14 14.10 -2.93
N SER A 79 6.52 13.72 -1.81
CA SER A 79 7.03 14.13 -0.50
C SER A 79 8.42 13.56 -0.21
N VAL A 80 8.71 12.34 -0.67
CA VAL A 80 10.07 11.74 -0.62
C VAL A 80 11.05 12.51 -1.49
N ILE A 81 10.68 12.84 -2.73
CA ILE A 81 11.50 13.66 -3.64
C ILE A 81 11.80 15.04 -3.03
N GLU A 82 10.83 15.62 -2.32
CA GLU A 82 10.93 16.92 -1.65
C GLU A 82 11.66 16.86 -0.29
N GLY A 83 12.11 15.69 0.14
CA GLY A 83 13.03 15.53 1.28
C GLY A 83 12.48 14.81 2.51
N LEU A 84 11.29 14.20 2.45
CA LEU A 84 10.82 13.32 3.53
C LEU A 84 11.78 12.11 3.65
N PRO A 85 12.47 11.90 4.80
CA PRO A 85 13.62 10.99 4.88
C PRO A 85 13.19 9.53 5.11
N ALA A 86 12.38 8.99 4.19
CA ALA A 86 11.92 7.60 4.24
C ALA A 86 13.10 6.63 4.14
N ASP A 87 13.07 5.54 4.92
CA ASP A 87 14.03 4.45 4.76
C ASP A 87 13.59 3.52 3.63
N VAL A 88 12.28 3.27 3.59
CA VAL A 88 11.63 2.42 2.61
C VAL A 88 10.39 3.10 2.06
N VAL A 89 10.07 2.77 0.82
CA VAL A 89 8.82 3.14 0.19
C VAL A 89 8.05 1.89 -0.17
N THR A 90 6.73 1.93 0.03
CA THR A 90 5.83 0.82 -0.28
C THR A 90 4.63 1.39 -1.01
N LEU A 91 4.77 1.58 -2.32
CA LEU A 91 3.89 2.43 -3.12
C LEU A 91 2.90 1.60 -3.94
N ALA A 92 1.98 2.26 -4.64
CA ALA A 92 0.89 1.59 -5.34
C ALA A 92 1.28 0.99 -6.70
N LEU A 93 2.39 1.45 -7.30
CA LEU A 93 2.83 1.09 -8.65
C LEU A 93 4.28 1.50 -8.90
N ALA A 94 4.94 0.86 -9.87
CA ALA A 94 6.39 0.98 -10.11
C ALA A 94 6.81 2.40 -10.52
N GLN A 95 6.04 3.06 -11.38
CA GLN A 95 6.34 4.42 -11.84
C GLN A 95 6.58 5.40 -10.68
N ASP A 96 5.85 5.28 -9.57
CA ASP A 96 6.02 6.21 -8.46
C ASP A 96 7.39 6.08 -7.78
N ILE A 97 7.98 4.88 -7.82
CA ILE A 97 9.35 4.64 -7.34
C ILE A 97 10.37 5.05 -8.40
N ASP A 98 10.08 4.81 -9.68
CA ASP A 98 10.92 5.30 -10.80
C ASP A 98 11.06 6.82 -10.80
N GLU A 99 9.99 7.55 -10.45
CA GLU A 99 10.04 9.01 -10.29
C GLU A 99 10.97 9.44 -9.15
N ILE A 100 11.04 8.67 -8.05
CA ILE A 100 11.97 8.95 -6.95
C ILE A 100 13.42 8.77 -7.43
N HIS A 101 13.69 7.71 -8.19
CA HIS A 101 14.99 7.54 -8.85
C HIS A 101 15.29 8.72 -9.78
N ALA A 102 14.40 9.03 -10.73
CA ALA A 102 14.65 10.02 -11.77
C ALA A 102 14.83 11.45 -11.25
N LYS A 103 14.14 11.82 -10.15
CA LYS A 103 14.10 13.21 -9.65
C LYS A 103 14.97 13.46 -8.43
N ALA A 104 15.23 12.45 -7.61
CA ALA A 104 15.99 12.60 -6.37
C ALA A 104 17.19 11.65 -6.27
N ASP A 105 17.30 10.67 -7.17
CA ASP A 105 18.42 9.73 -7.25
C ASP A 105 18.71 9.06 -5.88
N LEU A 106 17.64 8.72 -5.15
CA LEU A 106 17.71 8.14 -3.79
C LEU A 106 17.94 6.62 -3.80
N LEU A 107 17.74 5.99 -4.96
CA LEU A 107 17.89 4.56 -5.24
C LEU A 107 18.24 4.41 -6.74
N PRO A 108 18.85 3.30 -7.20
CA PRO A 108 19.23 3.10 -8.60
C PRO A 108 18.03 2.72 -9.48
N ALA A 109 18.23 2.84 -10.80
CA ALA A 109 17.20 2.55 -11.81
C ALA A 109 16.73 1.09 -11.81
N ASP A 110 17.59 0.15 -11.40
CA ASP A 110 17.32 -1.29 -11.40
C ASP A 110 16.71 -1.79 -10.07
N TRP A 111 16.20 -0.88 -9.23
CA TRP A 111 15.63 -1.19 -7.92
C TRP A 111 14.58 -2.31 -7.94
N GLN A 112 13.79 -2.40 -9.02
CA GLN A 112 12.69 -3.36 -9.17
C GLN A 112 13.17 -4.82 -9.24
N GLN A 113 14.46 -5.04 -9.54
CA GLN A 113 15.06 -6.38 -9.62
C GLN A 113 15.60 -6.88 -8.27
N ARG A 114 15.63 -6.02 -7.24
CA ARG A 114 16.28 -6.32 -5.96
C ARG A 114 15.48 -7.29 -5.09
N LEU A 115 14.17 -7.35 -5.26
CA LEU A 115 13.29 -8.26 -4.52
C LEU A 115 12.45 -9.10 -5.51
N PRO A 116 11.99 -10.29 -5.09
CA PRO A 116 11.22 -11.17 -5.97
C PRO A 116 9.95 -10.52 -6.52
N HIS A 117 9.49 -11.02 -7.67
CA HIS A 117 8.23 -10.63 -8.30
C HIS A 117 8.12 -9.13 -8.57
N ASN A 118 9.11 -8.54 -9.26
CA ASN A 118 9.13 -7.10 -9.56
C ASN A 118 9.07 -6.23 -8.29
N SER A 119 9.69 -6.69 -7.21
CA SER A 119 9.60 -6.11 -5.87
C SER A 119 8.16 -5.95 -5.36
N THR A 120 7.24 -6.86 -5.73
CA THR A 120 5.82 -6.83 -5.33
C THR A 120 5.48 -8.04 -4.44
N PRO A 121 5.48 -7.89 -3.11
CA PRO A 121 5.27 -9.02 -2.18
C PRO A 121 3.85 -9.57 -2.20
N TYR A 122 2.89 -8.78 -2.68
CA TYR A 122 1.50 -9.15 -2.85
C TYR A 122 0.94 -8.45 -4.10
N THR A 123 -0.26 -8.85 -4.50
CA THR A 123 -0.99 -8.23 -5.61
C THR A 123 -2.41 -7.87 -5.17
N SER A 124 -3.12 -7.16 -6.03
CA SER A 124 -4.54 -6.92 -5.91
C SER A 124 -5.13 -6.73 -7.32
N THR A 125 -6.37 -6.29 -7.39
CA THR A 125 -7.04 -5.94 -8.64
C THR A 125 -8.09 -4.87 -8.39
N ILE A 126 -8.75 -4.42 -9.46
CA ILE A 126 -9.85 -3.46 -9.39
C ILE A 126 -11.18 -4.21 -9.49
N VAL A 127 -12.06 -3.93 -8.54
CA VAL A 127 -13.43 -4.46 -8.48
C VAL A 127 -14.41 -3.30 -8.27
N PHE A 128 -15.70 -3.59 -8.39
CA PHE A 128 -16.74 -2.61 -8.12
C PHE A 128 -17.35 -2.87 -6.75
N LEU A 129 -17.40 -1.84 -5.90
CA LEU A 129 -18.20 -1.88 -4.68
C LEU A 129 -19.52 -1.16 -4.97
N VAL A 130 -20.64 -1.86 -4.83
CA VAL A 130 -21.99 -1.33 -5.06
C VAL A 130 -22.80 -1.35 -3.76
N ARG A 131 -23.89 -0.60 -3.73
CA ARG A 131 -24.84 -0.62 -2.60
C ARG A 131 -25.56 -1.95 -2.52
N SER A 132 -25.95 -2.38 -1.31
CA SER A 132 -26.72 -3.61 -1.11
C SER A 132 -27.99 -3.66 -1.98
N GLY A 133 -28.26 -4.85 -2.51
CA GLY A 133 -29.29 -5.14 -3.50
C GLY A 133 -28.90 -4.77 -4.93
N ASN A 134 -27.74 -4.14 -5.15
CA ASN A 134 -27.27 -3.65 -6.44
C ASN A 134 -28.39 -2.95 -7.25
N PRO A 135 -28.93 -1.82 -6.77
CA PRO A 135 -30.15 -1.21 -7.34
C PRO A 135 -29.99 -0.77 -8.79
N ARG A 136 -28.76 -0.47 -9.21
CA ARG A 136 -28.40 -0.12 -10.59
C ARG A 136 -28.12 -1.35 -11.47
N GLN A 137 -28.12 -2.55 -10.90
CA GLN A 137 -27.84 -3.80 -11.63
C GLN A 137 -26.50 -3.77 -12.37
N ILE A 138 -25.46 -3.19 -11.74
CA ILE A 138 -24.12 -3.08 -12.31
C ILE A 138 -23.50 -4.48 -12.32
N ARG A 139 -22.98 -4.91 -13.47
CA ARG A 139 -22.38 -6.23 -13.67
C ARG A 139 -21.02 -6.15 -14.32
N ASP A 140 -20.80 -5.17 -15.20
CA ASP A 140 -19.53 -5.00 -15.88
C ASP A 140 -19.25 -3.52 -16.21
N TRP A 141 -18.06 -3.24 -16.76
CA TRP A 141 -17.61 -1.90 -17.11
C TRP A 141 -18.59 -1.12 -18.00
N SER A 142 -19.31 -1.79 -18.91
CA SER A 142 -20.32 -1.16 -19.78
C SER A 142 -21.46 -0.50 -18.99
N ASP A 143 -21.78 -0.99 -17.79
CA ASP A 143 -22.87 -0.43 -16.98
C ASP A 143 -22.50 0.91 -16.33
N LEU A 144 -21.21 1.21 -16.24
CA LEU A 144 -20.68 2.39 -15.55
C LEU A 144 -20.90 3.70 -16.32
N ILE A 145 -21.21 3.61 -17.63
CA ILE A 145 -21.45 4.75 -18.52
C ILE A 145 -22.94 4.97 -18.83
N ARG A 146 -23.84 4.36 -18.05
CA ARG A 146 -25.28 4.57 -18.21
C ARG A 146 -25.68 5.87 -17.51
N ASP A 147 -26.59 6.63 -18.12
CA ASP A 147 -27.09 7.93 -17.63
C ASP A 147 -27.54 7.94 -16.16
N ASP A 148 -27.97 6.78 -15.63
CA ASP A 148 -28.49 6.64 -14.27
C ASP A 148 -27.44 6.23 -13.23
N VAL A 149 -26.14 6.16 -13.60
CA VAL A 149 -25.04 5.73 -12.74
C VAL A 149 -24.09 6.88 -12.44
N ALA A 150 -23.80 7.08 -11.16
CA ALA A 150 -22.70 7.92 -10.68
C ALA A 150 -21.54 7.05 -10.16
N VAL A 151 -20.35 7.27 -10.69
CA VAL A 151 -19.14 6.48 -10.40
C VAL A 151 -18.23 7.24 -9.44
N ILE A 152 -17.74 6.58 -8.40
CA ILE A 152 -16.69 7.10 -7.52
C ILE A 152 -15.36 6.46 -7.90
N THR A 153 -14.35 7.30 -8.11
CA THR A 153 -12.95 6.89 -8.31
C THR A 153 -12.04 8.03 -7.86
N PRO A 154 -10.84 7.75 -7.30
CA PRO A 154 -9.91 8.81 -6.91
C PRO A 154 -9.26 9.50 -8.14
N ASN A 155 -8.48 10.55 -7.89
CA ASN A 155 -7.79 11.35 -8.91
C ASN A 155 -6.52 10.68 -9.47
N PRO A 156 -6.39 10.40 -10.79
CA PRO A 156 -5.18 9.84 -11.41
C PRO A 156 -3.90 10.67 -11.24
N LYS A 157 -4.01 11.98 -10.97
CA LYS A 157 -2.85 12.86 -10.74
C LYS A 157 -2.20 12.71 -9.36
N THR A 158 -2.89 12.08 -8.42
CA THR A 158 -2.41 11.94 -7.03
C THR A 158 -2.47 10.50 -6.52
N SER A 159 -3.39 9.68 -7.01
CA SER A 159 -3.62 8.31 -6.54
C SER A 159 -3.08 7.27 -7.52
N GLY A 160 -2.38 6.26 -7.00
CA GLY A 160 -2.01 5.08 -7.79
C GLY A 160 -3.20 4.17 -8.10
N GLY A 161 -4.13 4.01 -7.14
CA GLY A 161 -5.37 3.28 -7.37
C GLY A 161 -6.21 3.87 -8.50
N ALA A 162 -6.24 5.21 -8.62
CA ALA A 162 -6.94 5.87 -9.71
C ALA A 162 -6.35 5.53 -11.09
N ARG A 163 -5.02 5.40 -11.17
CA ARG A 163 -4.34 5.00 -12.41
C ARG A 163 -4.65 3.55 -12.74
N TRP A 164 -4.64 2.65 -11.76
CA TRP A 164 -5.09 1.27 -11.97
C TRP A 164 -6.56 1.19 -12.41
N ASN A 165 -7.47 1.95 -11.79
CA ASN A 165 -8.88 2.04 -12.19
C ASN A 165 -9.03 2.49 -13.65
N TYR A 166 -8.34 3.58 -14.01
CA TYR A 166 -8.32 4.11 -15.37
C TYR A 166 -7.83 3.06 -16.38
N LEU A 167 -6.71 2.41 -16.09
CA LEU A 167 -6.11 1.45 -17.02
C LEU A 167 -6.94 0.17 -17.12
N ALA A 168 -7.61 -0.26 -16.05
CA ALA A 168 -8.56 -1.37 -16.11
C ALA A 168 -9.76 -1.07 -17.04
N ALA A 169 -10.34 0.14 -16.92
CA ALA A 169 -11.40 0.61 -17.82
C ALA A 169 -10.92 0.68 -19.28
N TRP A 170 -9.72 1.22 -19.51
CA TRP A 170 -9.11 1.31 -20.82
C TRP A 170 -8.87 -0.08 -21.44
N SER A 171 -8.28 -1.01 -20.67
CA SER A 171 -8.05 -2.39 -21.09
C SER A 171 -9.37 -3.10 -21.43
N TRP A 172 -10.43 -2.84 -20.67
CA TRP A 172 -11.74 -3.41 -20.98
C TRP A 172 -12.28 -2.94 -22.33
N ALA A 173 -12.17 -1.64 -22.61
CA ALA A 173 -12.63 -1.08 -23.87
C ALA A 173 -11.80 -1.57 -25.07
N LEU A 174 -10.48 -1.75 -24.89
CA LEU A 174 -9.61 -2.36 -25.91
C LEU A 174 -9.99 -3.82 -26.21
N ALA A 175 -10.43 -4.58 -25.21
CA ALA A 175 -10.77 -5.99 -25.35
C ALA A 175 -12.12 -6.23 -26.05
N GLN A 176 -12.93 -5.19 -26.27
CA GLN A 176 -14.22 -5.32 -26.95
C GLN A 176 -14.06 -5.60 -28.45
N SER A 177 -15.10 -6.16 -29.07
CA SER A 177 -15.12 -6.36 -30.53
C SER A 177 -14.98 -5.01 -31.25
N GLY A 178 -13.93 -4.88 -32.07
CA GLY A 178 -13.62 -3.61 -32.74
C GLY A 178 -12.91 -2.58 -31.84
N GLY A 179 -12.43 -2.98 -30.67
CA GLY A 179 -11.69 -2.11 -29.75
C GLY A 179 -10.43 -1.51 -30.38
N SER A 180 -10.24 -0.21 -30.21
CA SER A 180 -9.06 0.54 -30.61
C SER A 180 -8.67 1.56 -29.52
N ALA A 181 -7.52 2.22 -29.68
CA ALA A 181 -7.11 3.28 -28.77
C ALA A 181 -8.13 4.44 -28.72
N GLU A 182 -8.78 4.74 -29.85
CA GLU A 182 -9.84 5.73 -29.97
C GLU A 182 -11.09 5.31 -29.21
N THR A 183 -11.59 4.08 -29.41
CA THR A 183 -12.79 3.61 -28.69
C THR A 183 -12.53 3.51 -27.18
N ALA A 184 -11.31 3.15 -26.77
CA ALA A 184 -10.92 3.14 -25.36
C ALA A 184 -10.84 4.54 -24.76
N ARG A 185 -10.31 5.51 -25.51
CA ARG A 185 -10.33 6.92 -25.14
C ARG A 185 -11.77 7.41 -24.94
N ASP A 186 -12.65 7.14 -25.89
CA ASP A 186 -14.05 7.58 -25.84
C ASP A 186 -14.79 6.95 -24.66
N PHE A 187 -14.60 5.64 -24.42
CA PHE A 187 -15.18 4.95 -23.28
C PHE A 187 -14.74 5.55 -21.95
N VAL A 188 -13.43 5.77 -21.78
CA VAL A 188 -12.92 6.35 -20.53
C VAL A 188 -13.33 7.82 -20.40
N GLN A 189 -13.40 8.59 -21.49
CA GLN A 189 -13.94 9.94 -21.46
C GLN A 189 -15.39 9.95 -20.96
N GLU A 190 -16.23 9.05 -21.48
CA GLU A 190 -17.62 8.91 -21.03
C GLU A 190 -17.67 8.52 -19.56
N LEU A 191 -16.91 7.51 -19.14
CA LEU A 191 -16.82 7.09 -17.75
C LEU A 191 -16.54 8.26 -16.80
N PHE A 192 -15.59 9.14 -17.13
CA PHE A 192 -15.27 10.30 -16.29
C PHE A 192 -16.34 11.40 -16.29
N ARG A 193 -17.28 11.43 -17.25
CA ARG A 193 -18.48 12.29 -17.16
C ARG A 193 -19.43 11.83 -16.04
N HIS A 194 -19.41 10.53 -15.72
CA HIS A 194 -20.18 9.96 -14.60
C HIS A 194 -19.48 10.10 -13.23
N VAL A 195 -18.30 10.75 -13.16
CA VAL A 195 -17.52 10.89 -11.93
C VAL A 195 -17.69 12.29 -11.33
N PRO A 196 -18.51 12.46 -10.27
CA PRO A 196 -18.80 13.78 -9.71
C PRO A 196 -17.67 14.34 -8.84
N VAL A 197 -16.82 13.47 -8.27
CA VAL A 197 -15.78 13.84 -7.32
C VAL A 197 -14.54 12.98 -7.54
N LEU A 198 -13.36 13.62 -7.55
CA LEU A 198 -12.06 12.97 -7.61
C LEU A 198 -11.27 13.19 -6.30
N ASP A 199 -11.47 12.30 -5.33
CA ASP A 199 -10.71 12.33 -4.07
C ASP A 199 -9.19 12.15 -4.30
N THR A 200 -8.37 12.73 -3.44
CA THR A 200 -6.89 12.71 -3.60
C THR A 200 -6.29 11.29 -3.51
N GLY A 201 -6.93 10.39 -2.77
CA GLY A 201 -6.44 9.05 -2.49
C GLY A 201 -7.58 8.03 -2.45
N ALA A 202 -7.24 6.74 -2.54
CA ALA A 202 -8.22 5.66 -2.60
C ALA A 202 -9.07 5.57 -1.33
N ARG A 203 -8.48 5.77 -0.13
CA ARG A 203 -9.26 5.75 1.12
C ARG A 203 -10.27 6.90 1.15
N GLY A 204 -9.91 8.07 0.63
CA GLY A 204 -10.83 9.19 0.48
C GLY A 204 -12.05 8.84 -0.38
N ALA A 205 -11.82 8.22 -1.53
CA ALA A 205 -12.89 7.74 -2.42
C ALA A 205 -13.78 6.68 -1.75
N THR A 206 -13.19 5.74 -1.01
CA THR A 206 -13.94 4.77 -0.19
C THR A 206 -14.87 5.49 0.80
N LEU A 207 -14.36 6.46 1.57
CA LEU A 207 -15.17 7.22 2.54
C LEU A 207 -16.26 8.07 1.88
N THR A 208 -15.99 8.65 0.71
CA THR A 208 -17.01 9.37 -0.09
C THR A 208 -18.16 8.44 -0.48
N PHE A 209 -17.86 7.22 -0.92
CA PHE A 209 -18.88 6.26 -1.30
C PHE A 209 -19.64 5.69 -0.09
N THR A 210 -18.91 5.24 0.93
CA THR A 210 -19.47 4.45 2.03
C THR A 210 -20.05 5.29 3.15
N GLN A 211 -19.36 6.36 3.57
CA GLN A 211 -19.77 7.19 4.70
C GLN A 211 -20.56 8.42 4.27
N ARG A 212 -20.17 9.07 3.17
CA ARG A 212 -20.90 10.25 2.65
C ARG A 212 -22.08 9.87 1.75
N GLY A 213 -22.17 8.61 1.34
CA GLY A 213 -23.30 8.11 0.56
C GLY A 213 -23.37 8.68 -0.86
N ILE A 214 -22.24 9.10 -1.43
CA ILE A 214 -22.18 9.68 -2.79
C ILE A 214 -21.89 8.58 -3.80
N GLY A 215 -22.56 8.61 -4.96
CA GLY A 215 -22.37 7.66 -6.06
C GLY A 215 -23.17 6.37 -5.93
N ASP A 216 -23.25 5.61 -7.02
CA ASP A 216 -23.92 4.30 -7.10
C ASP A 216 -22.93 3.13 -7.05
N VAL A 217 -21.70 3.37 -7.51
CA VAL A 217 -20.61 2.40 -7.56
C VAL A 217 -19.26 3.05 -7.29
N LEU A 218 -18.38 2.34 -6.58
CA LEU A 218 -16.98 2.71 -6.39
C LEU A 218 -16.07 1.77 -7.17
N LEU A 219 -15.16 2.33 -7.97
CA LEU A 219 -14.02 1.61 -8.52
C LEU A 219 -12.96 1.46 -7.42
N ALA A 220 -12.88 0.27 -6.85
CA ALA A 220 -12.13 0.00 -5.64
C ALA A 220 -10.94 -0.93 -5.90
N TRP A 221 -9.87 -0.71 -5.15
CA TRP A 221 -8.96 -1.81 -4.84
C TRP A 221 -9.76 -2.94 -4.19
N GLU A 222 -9.50 -4.18 -4.59
CA GLU A 222 -10.16 -5.35 -4.02
C GLU A 222 -10.04 -5.40 -2.50
N ASN A 223 -8.86 -5.07 -1.96
CA ASN A 223 -8.63 -5.07 -0.51
C ASN A 223 -9.48 -4.01 0.22
N GLU A 224 -9.69 -2.83 -0.38
CA GLU A 224 -10.54 -1.78 0.21
C GLU A 224 -12.01 -2.15 0.14
N ALA A 225 -12.45 -2.80 -0.95
CA ALA A 225 -13.83 -3.26 -1.10
C ALA A 225 -14.17 -4.33 -0.05
N MET A 226 -13.26 -5.28 0.16
CA MET A 226 -13.41 -6.33 1.18
C MET A 226 -13.37 -5.75 2.60
N LEU A 227 -12.44 -4.82 2.87
CA LEU A 227 -12.36 -4.14 4.16
C LEU A 227 -13.63 -3.35 4.46
N ALA A 228 -14.16 -2.60 3.48
CA ALA A 228 -15.40 -1.84 3.64
C ALA A 228 -16.58 -2.74 4.01
N ILE A 229 -16.69 -3.93 3.40
CA ILE A 229 -17.72 -4.93 3.75
C ILE A 229 -17.49 -5.49 5.15
N GLN A 230 -16.24 -5.77 5.53
CA GLN A 230 -15.91 -6.28 6.86
C GLN A 230 -16.27 -5.25 7.96
N GLU A 231 -15.95 -3.97 7.76
CA GLU A 231 -16.14 -2.92 8.76
C GLU A 231 -17.60 -2.44 8.86
N LEU A 232 -18.28 -2.31 7.72
CA LEU A 232 -19.62 -1.71 7.64
C LEU A 232 -20.75 -2.76 7.56
N GLY A 233 -20.38 -4.03 7.53
CA GLY A 233 -21.28 -5.18 7.51
C GLY A 233 -21.74 -5.57 6.10
N ALA A 234 -21.90 -6.88 5.89
CA ALA A 234 -22.30 -7.49 4.62
C ALA A 234 -23.68 -7.07 4.09
N ASN A 235 -24.50 -6.40 4.91
CA ASN A 235 -25.82 -5.91 4.52
C ASN A 235 -25.78 -4.50 3.90
N SER A 236 -24.60 -3.85 3.85
CA SER A 236 -24.46 -2.46 3.39
C SER A 236 -23.99 -2.37 1.94
N PHE A 237 -23.08 -3.26 1.54
CA PHE A 237 -22.41 -3.23 0.24
C PHE A 237 -22.19 -4.62 -0.33
N GLU A 238 -22.03 -4.68 -1.66
CA GLU A 238 -21.73 -5.90 -2.40
C GLU A 238 -20.54 -5.64 -3.33
N ILE A 239 -19.71 -6.67 -3.53
CA ILE A 239 -18.65 -6.64 -4.54
C ILE A 239 -19.21 -7.21 -5.84
N VAL A 240 -19.11 -6.44 -6.92
CA VAL A 240 -19.28 -6.90 -8.29
C VAL A 240 -17.90 -7.07 -8.91
N VAL A 241 -17.61 -8.28 -9.35
CA VAL A 241 -16.36 -8.62 -10.03
C VAL A 241 -16.59 -8.44 -11.53
N PRO A 242 -15.88 -7.52 -12.20
CA PRO A 242 -16.06 -7.31 -13.63
C PRO A 242 -15.58 -8.52 -14.44
N SER A 243 -15.94 -8.58 -15.72
CA SER A 243 -15.54 -9.68 -16.61
C SER A 243 -14.02 -9.78 -16.75
N ILE A 244 -13.36 -8.62 -16.82
CA ILE A 244 -11.91 -8.47 -16.85
C ILE A 244 -11.49 -7.29 -15.95
N SER A 245 -10.28 -7.38 -15.43
CA SER A 245 -9.64 -6.33 -14.66
C SER A 245 -8.13 -6.33 -14.91
N ILE A 246 -7.38 -5.57 -14.11
CA ILE A 246 -5.92 -5.44 -14.21
C ILE A 246 -5.25 -6.07 -12.99
N LEU A 247 -4.14 -6.77 -13.22
CA LEU A 247 -3.25 -7.22 -12.15
C LEU A 247 -2.53 -5.99 -11.61
N ALA A 248 -2.91 -5.58 -10.40
CA ALA A 248 -2.27 -4.47 -9.74
C ALA A 248 -1.14 -5.00 -8.84
N GLU A 249 0.07 -4.48 -9.04
CA GLU A 249 1.30 -4.93 -8.39
C GLU A 249 1.93 -3.77 -7.59
N PRO A 250 1.58 -3.59 -6.31
CA PRO A 250 2.17 -2.55 -5.45
C PRO A 250 3.62 -2.90 -5.10
N PRO A 251 4.62 -2.11 -5.54
CA PRO A 251 6.02 -2.43 -5.30
C PRO A 251 6.57 -1.79 -4.03
N VAL A 252 7.66 -2.38 -3.54
CA VAL A 252 8.42 -1.89 -2.40
C VAL A 252 9.88 -1.65 -2.76
N ALA A 253 10.51 -0.64 -2.16
CA ALA A 253 11.92 -0.34 -2.42
C ALA A 253 12.63 0.27 -1.22
N LEU A 254 13.93 -0.03 -1.14
CA LEU A 254 14.88 0.56 -0.21
C LEU A 254 15.40 1.88 -0.79
N LEU A 255 15.39 2.97 -0.01
CA LEU A 255 15.98 4.24 -0.41
C LEU A 255 17.45 4.31 0.04
N ASP A 256 18.35 3.81 -0.81
CA ASP A 256 19.78 3.64 -0.53
C ASP A 256 20.41 4.85 0.16
N ARG A 257 20.27 6.05 -0.43
CA ARG A 257 20.90 7.25 0.12
C ARG A 257 20.42 7.59 1.52
N ASN A 258 19.13 7.37 1.79
CA ASN A 258 18.55 7.67 3.09
C ASN A 258 18.98 6.66 4.15
N VAL A 259 18.95 5.37 3.81
CA VAL A 259 19.32 4.32 4.76
C VAL A 259 20.82 4.28 5.05
N ASP A 260 21.65 4.69 4.10
CA ASP A 260 23.09 4.85 4.31
C ASP A 260 23.39 6.07 5.19
N ALA A 261 22.73 7.20 4.92
CA ALA A 261 22.88 8.41 5.74
C ALA A 261 22.39 8.20 7.18
N ARG A 262 21.35 7.38 7.38
CA ARG A 262 20.75 7.10 8.69
C ARG A 262 21.34 5.87 9.39
N GLY A 263 22.17 5.08 8.71
CA GLY A 263 22.71 3.83 9.25
C GLY A 263 21.65 2.73 9.46
N THR A 264 20.52 2.79 8.76
CA THR A 264 19.36 1.90 8.92
C THR A 264 19.30 0.79 7.88
N ARG A 265 20.26 0.70 6.95
CA ARG A 265 20.22 -0.24 5.80
C ARG A 265 19.88 -1.68 6.18
N LYS A 266 20.57 -2.25 7.17
CA LYS A 266 20.36 -3.65 7.60
C LYS A 266 18.91 -3.88 8.05
N LEU A 267 18.39 -2.97 8.87
CA LEU A 267 17.05 -3.04 9.41
C LEU A 267 15.99 -2.84 8.32
N ALA A 268 16.16 -1.83 7.47
CA ALA A 268 15.26 -1.49 6.38
C ALA A 268 15.21 -2.59 5.30
N GLN A 269 16.34 -3.21 4.98
CA GLN A 269 16.40 -4.35 4.07
C GLN A 269 15.67 -5.57 4.65
N ALA A 270 15.95 -5.91 5.92
CA ALA A 270 15.26 -7.01 6.59
C ALA A 270 13.74 -6.78 6.69
N TYR A 271 13.31 -5.54 6.90
CA TYR A 271 11.90 -5.15 6.82
C TYR A 271 11.33 -5.52 5.45
N LEU A 272 11.88 -5.03 4.35
CA LEU A 272 11.33 -5.36 3.02
C LEU A 272 11.37 -6.85 2.68
N GLU A 273 12.44 -7.55 3.03
CA GLU A 273 12.56 -9.00 2.80
C GLU A 273 11.53 -9.80 3.60
N TYR A 274 11.23 -9.39 4.83
CA TYR A 274 10.26 -10.06 5.67
C TYR A 274 8.82 -9.96 5.15
N LEU A 275 8.48 -9.01 4.25
CA LEU A 275 7.19 -8.99 3.56
C LEU A 275 6.91 -10.29 2.76
N TYR A 276 7.96 -11.00 2.36
CA TYR A 276 7.87 -12.26 1.62
C TYR A 276 7.86 -13.50 2.53
N ALA A 277 8.02 -13.33 3.84
CA ALA A 277 7.95 -14.45 4.78
C ALA A 277 6.52 -15.01 4.86
N PRO A 278 6.32 -16.32 5.08
CA PRO A 278 4.99 -16.93 5.15
C PRO A 278 4.03 -16.25 6.15
N GLU A 279 4.55 -15.78 7.29
CA GLU A 279 3.77 -15.02 8.29
C GLU A 279 3.25 -13.68 7.72
N SER A 280 4.09 -12.95 7.01
CA SER A 280 3.69 -11.68 6.37
C SER A 280 2.76 -11.89 5.19
N GLN A 281 2.93 -12.99 4.45
CA GLN A 281 2.02 -13.40 3.38
C GLN A 281 0.63 -13.78 3.93
N GLU A 282 0.59 -14.46 5.08
CA GLU A 282 -0.65 -14.71 5.81
C GLU A 282 -1.31 -13.40 6.26
N LEU A 283 -0.54 -12.44 6.79
CA LEU A 283 -1.06 -11.10 7.12
C LEU A 283 -1.60 -10.37 5.88
N ALA A 284 -0.88 -10.43 4.75
CA ALA A 284 -1.34 -9.83 3.51
C ALA A 284 -2.73 -10.37 3.12
N ALA A 285 -2.93 -11.69 3.18
CA ALA A 285 -4.21 -12.33 2.89
C ALA A 285 -5.31 -11.95 3.90
N GLN A 286 -5.00 -11.89 5.20
CA GLN A 286 -5.93 -11.47 6.26
C GLN A 286 -6.37 -10.01 6.10
N HIS A 287 -5.53 -9.18 5.50
CA HIS A 287 -5.83 -7.80 5.12
C HIS A 287 -6.23 -7.65 3.65
N PHE A 288 -6.73 -8.73 3.04
CA PHE A 288 -7.35 -8.78 1.72
C PHE A 288 -6.44 -8.42 0.52
N TYR A 289 -5.12 -8.51 0.69
CA TYR A 289 -4.17 -8.50 -0.41
C TYR A 289 -3.93 -9.93 -0.90
N ARG A 290 -3.82 -10.13 -2.22
CA ARG A 290 -3.55 -11.45 -2.80
C ARG A 290 -2.08 -11.83 -2.54
N PRO A 291 -1.80 -12.86 -1.71
CA PRO A 291 -0.43 -13.26 -1.39
C PRO A 291 0.26 -13.91 -2.60
N ARG A 292 1.59 -13.80 -2.67
CA ARG A 292 2.43 -14.48 -3.67
C ARG A 292 2.83 -15.88 -3.23
N ASP A 293 2.89 -16.16 -1.93
CA ASP A 293 3.19 -17.50 -1.42
C ASP A 293 2.10 -18.50 -1.89
N PRO A 294 2.44 -19.56 -2.65
CA PRO A 294 1.44 -20.46 -3.21
C PRO A 294 0.61 -21.22 -2.16
N ALA A 295 1.21 -21.56 -1.01
CA ALA A 295 0.51 -22.28 0.05
C ALA A 295 -0.50 -21.36 0.74
N ILE A 296 -0.12 -20.12 1.01
CA ILE A 296 -1.02 -19.11 1.59
C ILE A 296 -2.11 -18.71 0.58
N ALA A 297 -1.76 -18.51 -0.69
CA ALA A 297 -2.73 -18.23 -1.76
C ALA A 297 -3.76 -19.35 -1.89
N SER A 298 -3.33 -20.62 -1.86
CA SER A 298 -4.25 -21.76 -1.88
C SER A 298 -5.14 -21.83 -0.64
N LYS A 299 -4.61 -21.48 0.54
CA LYS A 299 -5.36 -21.46 1.81
C LYS A 299 -6.48 -20.42 1.79
N HIS A 300 -6.24 -19.26 1.17
CA HIS A 300 -7.16 -18.13 1.12
C HIS A 300 -7.90 -17.98 -0.21
N ALA A 301 -7.86 -19.01 -1.08
CA ALA A 301 -8.47 -18.95 -2.41
C ALA A 301 -9.97 -18.63 -2.40
N ALA A 302 -10.70 -19.01 -1.35
CA ALA A 302 -12.12 -18.70 -1.19
C ALA A 302 -12.41 -17.22 -0.89
N THR A 303 -11.42 -16.48 -0.39
CA THR A 303 -11.53 -15.03 -0.11
C THR A 303 -11.49 -14.23 -1.41
N PHE A 304 -10.69 -14.66 -2.38
CA PHE A 304 -10.41 -13.89 -3.59
C PHE A 304 -11.18 -14.43 -4.80
N PRO A 305 -12.14 -13.66 -5.34
CA PRO A 305 -12.85 -14.09 -6.54
C PRO A 305 -11.89 -14.27 -7.72
N ALA A 306 -12.19 -15.28 -8.54
CA ALA A 306 -11.54 -15.45 -9.82
C ALA A 306 -11.96 -14.33 -10.77
N VAL A 307 -10.98 -13.73 -11.45
CA VAL A 307 -11.18 -12.66 -12.43
C VAL A 307 -10.08 -12.77 -13.48
N GLN A 308 -10.41 -12.50 -14.73
CA GLN A 308 -9.41 -12.44 -15.79
C GLN A 308 -8.63 -11.13 -15.67
N LEU A 309 -7.30 -11.23 -15.58
CA LEU A 309 -6.41 -10.10 -15.33
C LEU A 309 -5.47 -9.87 -16.50
N PHE A 310 -5.35 -8.61 -16.93
CA PHE A 310 -4.28 -8.16 -17.79
C PHE A 310 -3.13 -7.59 -16.96
N THR A 311 -1.90 -7.66 -17.47
CA THR A 311 -0.76 -7.00 -16.86
C THR A 311 -0.52 -5.62 -17.51
N ILE A 312 0.20 -4.75 -16.80
CA ILE A 312 0.62 -3.45 -17.35
C ILE A 312 1.57 -3.64 -18.54
N GLU A 313 2.40 -4.68 -18.51
CA GLU A 313 3.31 -5.07 -19.59
C GLU A 313 2.55 -5.47 -20.85
N ASP A 314 1.56 -6.37 -20.72
CA ASP A 314 0.86 -6.95 -21.88
C ASP A 314 0.05 -5.93 -22.68
N VAL A 315 -0.57 -4.96 -22.00
CA VAL A 315 -1.50 -4.01 -22.64
C VAL A 315 -0.84 -2.66 -22.93
N PHE A 316 0.07 -2.20 -22.07
CA PHE A 316 0.63 -0.85 -22.15
C PHE A 316 2.13 -0.82 -22.40
N GLY A 317 2.81 -1.99 -22.48
CA GLY A 317 4.27 -2.04 -22.62
C GLY A 317 5.02 -1.58 -21.37
N GLY A 318 4.36 -1.63 -20.20
CA GLY A 318 4.93 -1.26 -18.91
C GLY A 318 4.63 0.17 -18.47
N TRP A 319 5.01 0.46 -17.22
CA TRP A 319 4.64 1.68 -16.51
C TRP A 319 5.15 2.98 -17.15
N ALA A 320 6.37 2.99 -17.68
CA ALA A 320 6.93 4.19 -18.32
C ALA A 320 6.10 4.67 -19.51
N GLN A 321 5.66 3.73 -20.37
CA GLN A 321 4.82 4.03 -21.53
C GLN A 321 3.42 4.46 -21.10
N ALA A 322 2.80 3.70 -20.17
CA ALA A 322 1.48 4.02 -19.65
C ALA A 322 1.44 5.42 -18.99
N GLN A 323 2.42 5.74 -18.15
CA GLN A 323 2.50 7.03 -17.48
C GLN A 323 2.68 8.17 -18.47
N ALA A 324 3.60 8.02 -19.44
CA ALA A 324 3.86 9.04 -20.45
C ALA A 324 2.64 9.33 -21.32
N ALA A 325 1.94 8.29 -21.79
CA ALA A 325 0.79 8.43 -22.67
C ALA A 325 -0.45 8.96 -21.93
N HIS A 326 -0.76 8.41 -20.75
CA HIS A 326 -2.05 8.66 -20.10
C HIS A 326 -2.02 9.74 -19.03
N PHE A 327 -0.96 9.83 -18.23
CA PHE A 327 -1.00 10.53 -16.94
C PHE A 327 -0.05 11.72 -16.82
N ALA A 328 0.96 11.82 -17.68
CA ALA A 328 1.84 12.99 -17.77
C ALA A 328 1.05 14.28 -18.05
N ALA A 329 1.70 15.44 -17.87
CA ALA A 329 1.10 16.72 -18.21
C ALA A 329 0.76 16.77 -19.71
N GLY A 330 -0.50 17.06 -20.05
CA GLY A 330 -1.01 17.02 -21.42
C GLY A 330 -1.27 15.62 -21.98
N GLY A 331 -1.09 14.57 -21.16
CA GLY A 331 -1.44 13.19 -21.50
C GLY A 331 -2.94 12.99 -21.69
N ILE A 332 -3.35 11.79 -22.08
CA ILE A 332 -4.74 11.51 -22.47
C ILE A 332 -5.74 11.88 -21.37
N PHE A 333 -5.43 11.63 -20.10
CA PHE A 333 -6.32 11.99 -19.00
C PHE A 333 -6.63 13.50 -18.96
N ASP A 334 -5.63 14.37 -19.19
CA ASP A 334 -5.83 15.83 -19.23
C ASP A 334 -6.66 16.28 -20.44
N GLN A 335 -6.65 15.48 -21.51
CA GLN A 335 -7.41 15.78 -22.72
C GLN A 335 -8.89 15.37 -22.59
N ILE A 336 -9.18 14.34 -21.81
CA ILE A 336 -10.55 13.81 -21.65
C ILE A 336 -11.27 14.36 -20.43
N TYR A 337 -10.52 14.79 -19.41
CA TYR A 337 -11.06 15.36 -18.17
C TYR A 337 -10.62 16.81 -18.02
N GLN A 338 -11.58 17.72 -18.18
CA GLN A 338 -11.43 19.12 -17.77
C GLN A 338 -12.37 19.35 -16.60
N PRO A 339 -11.89 19.81 -15.44
CA PRO A 339 -12.76 20.22 -14.34
C PRO A 339 -13.80 21.20 -14.87
N ALA A 340 -15.07 21.03 -14.52
CA ALA A 340 -16.06 22.05 -14.79
C ALA A 340 -15.64 23.35 -14.07
N ASP A 341 -15.63 24.47 -14.80
CA ASP A 341 -15.34 25.82 -14.27
C ASP A 341 -16.29 26.24 -13.14
#